data_AF-A0A959TG68-F1
#
_entry.id   AF-A0A959TG68-F1
#
_cell.length_a   1.000
_cell.length_b   1.000
_cell.length_c   1.000
_cell.angle_alpha   90.00
_cell.angle_beta   90.00
_cell.angle_gamma   90.00
#
_symmetry.space_group_name_H-M   'P 1'
#
loop_
_entity.id
_entity.type
_entity.pdbx_description
1 polymer ?
#
loop_
_entity_poly.entity_id
_entity_poly.type
_entity_poly.pdbx_seq_one_letter_code
_entity_poly.pdbx_strand_id
1 'polypeptide(L)'
;MLWVGTEGRGMARLDARTGKCIRIGTREGLPNNVIYGILPDQDGDLVLSTNVGLVLFDIETRTSLLFTSEDGLPGNEFNRYGSALGPDGRMYFEGTEGGVMFDP
;
A
#
# COMPACT_ATOMS: atom_id res chain seq x y z
N MET A 1 -5.83 9.71 12.12
CA MET A 1 -4.43 9.55 11.67
C MET A 1 -4.41 9.77 10.18
N LEU A 2 -3.31 10.25 9.62
CA LEU A 2 -3.11 10.34 8.18
C LEU A 2 -1.96 9.42 7.79
N TRP A 3 -2.18 8.62 6.74
CA TRP A 3 -1.14 7.84 6.09
C TRP A 3 -0.70 8.55 4.82
N VAL A 4 0.62 8.68 4.64
CA VAL A 4 1.20 9.41 3.51
C VAL A 4 2.22 8.53 2.82
N GLY A 5 1.94 8.13 1.58
CA GLY A 5 2.90 7.47 0.71
C GLY A 5 3.93 8.45 0.16
N THR A 6 5.15 7.98 -0.06
CA THR A 6 6.23 8.79 -0.63
C THR A 6 6.94 8.05 -1.76
N GLU A 7 7.62 8.80 -2.62
CA GLU A 7 8.44 8.28 -3.71
C GLU A 7 9.89 8.08 -3.23
N GLY A 8 10.14 7.02 -2.46
CA GLY A 8 11.49 6.61 -2.10
C GLY A 8 11.84 6.75 -0.62
N ARG A 9 10.87 7.07 0.26
CA ARG A 9 11.07 7.06 1.72
C ARG A 9 10.01 6.25 2.48
N GLY A 10 9.30 5.36 1.78
CA GLY A 10 8.25 4.51 2.33
C GLY A 10 6.97 5.29 2.58
N MET A 11 6.26 4.94 3.65
CA MET A 11 5.09 5.69 4.12
C MET A 11 5.35 6.38 5.46
N ALA A 12 4.50 7.34 5.79
CA ALA A 12 4.50 8.01 7.07
C ALA A 12 3.13 7.93 7.75
N ARG A 13 3.13 7.62 9.05
CA ARG A 13 1.99 7.80 9.94
C ARG A 13 2.08 9.19 10.57
N LEU A 14 1.17 10.07 10.17
CA LEU A 14 1.08 11.44 10.68
C LEU A 14 -0.11 11.57 11.63
N ASP A 15 0.17 12.01 12.85
CA ASP A 15 -0.86 12.56 13.72
C ASP A 15 -1.12 14.02 13.33
N ALA A 16 -2.22 14.25 12.62
CA ALA A 16 -2.60 15.59 12.14
C ALA A 16 -2.87 16.60 13.28
N ARG A 17 -3.08 16.16 14.52
CA ARG A 17 -3.31 17.05 15.66
C ARG A 17 -2.01 17.52 16.30
N THR A 18 -1.02 16.63 16.38
CA THR A 18 0.25 16.90 17.09
C THR A 18 1.43 17.14 16.16
N GLY A 19 1.29 16.84 14.87
CA GLY A 19 2.38 16.87 13.89
C GLY A 19 3.39 15.73 14.06
N LYS A 20 3.19 14.80 15.00
CA LYS A 20 4.08 13.65 15.18
C LYS A 20 4.03 12.77 13.94
N CYS A 21 5.20 12.49 13.39
CA CYS A 21 5.38 11.74 12.15
C CYS A 21 6.30 10.55 12.40
N ILE A 22 5.81 9.35 12.13
CA ILE A 22 6.60 8.10 12.18
C ILE A 22 6.75 7.60 10.75
N ARG A 23 7.98 7.39 10.31
CA ARG A 23 8.28 6.83 8.99
C ARG A 23 8.43 5.32 9.07
N ILE A 24 7.97 4.66 8.02
CA ILE A 24 8.02 3.22 7.83
C ILE A 24 8.48 3.01 6.39
N GLY A 25 9.70 2.53 6.22
CA GLY A 25 10.32 2.20 4.94
C GLY A 25 10.91 0.80 4.96
N THR A 26 11.81 0.51 4.03
CA THR A 26 12.43 -0.81 3.92
C THR A 26 13.29 -1.19 5.13
N ARG A 27 13.82 -0.21 5.87
CA ARG A 27 14.54 -0.45 7.12
C ARG A 27 13.62 -0.90 8.26
N GLU A 28 12.33 -0.62 8.14
CA GLU A 28 11.30 -0.94 9.11
C GLU A 28 10.43 -2.14 8.67
N GLY A 29 10.75 -2.78 7.53
CA GLY A 29 10.10 -4.01 7.09
C GLY A 29 9.24 -3.90 5.81
N LEU A 30 9.08 -2.71 5.22
CA LEU A 30 8.39 -2.61 3.93
C LEU A 30 9.22 -3.26 2.81
N PRO A 31 8.61 -3.92 1.83
CA PRO A 31 9.32 -4.48 0.68
C PRO A 31 9.77 -3.41 -0.33
N ASN A 32 9.17 -2.21 -0.28
CA ASN A 32 9.50 -1.12 -1.20
C ASN A 32 9.32 0.26 -0.56
N ASN A 33 10.12 1.23 -1.00
CA ASN A 33 10.08 2.61 -0.51
C ASN A 33 9.23 3.55 -1.37
N VAL A 34 8.72 3.10 -2.51
CA VAL A 34 7.84 3.87 -3.38
C VAL A 34 6.41 3.37 -3.15
N ILE A 35 5.58 4.23 -2.57
CA ILE A 35 4.18 3.94 -2.24
C ILE A 35 3.29 4.85 -3.08
N TYR A 36 2.57 4.27 -4.04
CA TYR A 36 1.71 5.01 -4.97
C TYR A 36 0.30 5.22 -4.43
N GLY A 37 -0.27 4.19 -3.81
CA GLY A 37 -1.61 4.18 -3.24
C GLY A 37 -1.60 3.55 -1.85
N ILE A 38 -2.51 4.02 -1.00
CA ILE A 38 -2.77 3.47 0.33
C ILE A 38 -4.28 3.40 0.47
N LEU A 39 -4.83 2.20 0.54
CA LEU A 39 -6.26 1.97 0.77
C LEU A 39 -6.43 1.20 2.08
N PRO A 40 -7.39 1.59 2.95
CA PRO A 40 -7.73 0.78 4.11
C PRO A 40 -8.50 -0.46 3.68
N ASP A 41 -8.22 -1.61 4.29
CA ASP A 41 -9.07 -2.78 4.19
C ASP A 41 -10.23 -2.76 5.20
N GLN A 42 -11.00 -3.84 5.24
CA GLN A 42 -12.15 -3.96 6.12
C GLN A 42 -11.77 -4.25 7.58
N ASP A 43 -10.56 -4.78 7.81
CA ASP A 43 -10.04 -5.12 9.15
C ASP A 43 -9.28 -3.95 9.79
N GLY A 44 -9.03 -2.87 9.03
CA GLY A 44 -8.37 -1.65 9.48
C GLY A 44 -6.88 -1.59 9.18
N ASP A 45 -6.37 -2.58 8.44
CA ASP A 45 -5.03 -2.63 7.89
C ASP A 45 -4.96 -1.88 6.56
N LEU A 46 -3.77 -1.84 5.95
CA LEU A 46 -3.52 -1.04 4.75
C LEU A 46 -3.06 -1.91 3.59
N VAL A 47 -3.68 -1.72 2.43
CA VAL A 47 -3.16 -2.23 1.16
C VAL A 47 -2.39 -1.11 0.46
N LEU A 48 -1.12 -1.38 0.17
CA LEU A 48 -0.18 -0.43 -0.45
C LEU A 48 0.16 -0.89 -1.85
N SER A 49 0.05 -0.01 -2.85
CA SER A 49 0.56 -0.27 -4.20
C SER A 49 1.97 0.27 -4.37
N THR A 50 2.87 -0.53 -4.94
CA THR A 50 4.31 -0.26 -4.98
C THR A 50 4.94 -0.63 -6.33
N ASN A 51 6.26 -0.45 -6.47
CA ASN A 51 7.02 -0.92 -7.63
C ASN A 51 7.25 -2.45 -7.68
N VAL A 52 6.91 -3.19 -6.62
CA VAL A 52 7.25 -4.63 -6.50
C VAL A 52 6.06 -5.50 -6.12
N GLY A 53 4.85 -4.95 -6.15
CA GLY A 53 3.62 -5.66 -5.83
C GLY A 53 2.64 -4.85 -4.99
N LEU A 54 1.59 -5.53 -4.54
CA LEU A 54 0.66 -5.05 -3.51
C LEU A 54 1.14 -5.53 -2.15
N VAL A 55 1.06 -4.67 -1.13
CA VAL A 55 1.48 -5.00 0.23
C VAL A 55 0.29 -4.88 1.16
N LEU A 56 -0.10 -5.96 1.83
CA LEU A 56 -0.98 -5.88 2.99
C LEU A 56 -0.11 -5.59 4.21
N PHE A 57 -0.35 -4.45 4.85
CA PHE A 57 0.43 -3.94 5.97
C PHE A 57 -0.42 -3.92 7.24
N ASP A 58 -0.02 -4.74 8.20
CA ASP A 58 -0.62 -4.80 9.52
C ASP A 58 -0.19 -3.58 10.35
N ILE A 59 -1.16 -2.74 10.75
CA ILE A 59 -0.87 -1.49 11.44
C ILE A 59 -0.44 -1.68 12.91
N GLU A 60 -0.82 -2.79 13.53
CA GLU A 60 -0.54 -3.10 14.93
C GLU A 60 0.85 -3.73 15.08
N THR A 61 1.12 -4.79 14.31
CA THR A 61 2.37 -5.54 14.33
C THR A 61 3.46 -4.92 13.46
N ARG A 62 3.08 -4.03 12.52
CA ARG A 62 3.97 -3.39 11.53
C ARG A 62 4.68 -4.40 10.65
N THR A 63 3.99 -5.46 10.30
CA THR A 63 4.47 -6.50 9.38
C THR A 63 3.89 -6.28 7.98
N SER A 64 4.49 -6.93 6.99
CA SER A 64 4.11 -6.78 5.58
C SER A 64 3.97 -8.14 4.94
N LEU A 65 2.84 -8.37 4.28
CA LEU A 65 2.64 -9.47 3.35
C LEU A 65 2.66 -8.93 1.92
N LEU A 66 3.57 -9.44 1.10
CA LEU A 66 3.75 -9.01 -0.28
C LEU A 66 3.04 -9.98 -1.23
N PHE A 67 2.24 -9.43 -2.14
CA PHE A 67 1.65 -10.13 -3.27
C PHE A 67 2.33 -9.68 -4.55
N THR A 68 2.67 -10.65 -5.40
CA THR A 68 3.41 -10.46 -6.65
C THR A 68 2.69 -11.14 -7.82
N SER A 69 3.29 -11.07 -9.01
CA SER A 69 2.86 -11.84 -10.17
C SER A 69 2.84 -13.35 -9.93
N GLU A 70 3.68 -13.87 -9.03
CA GLU A 70 3.66 -15.29 -8.65
C GLU A 70 2.39 -15.66 -7.87
N ASP A 71 1.77 -14.68 -7.22
CA ASP A 71 0.53 -14.80 -6.45
C ASP A 71 -0.73 -14.49 -7.30
N GLY A 72 -0.55 -14.22 -8.59
CA GLY A 72 -1.64 -13.98 -9.55
C GLY A 72 -1.89 -12.51 -9.90
N LEU A 73 -1.03 -11.57 -9.48
CA LEU A 73 -1.09 -10.20 -9.99
C LEU A 73 -0.73 -10.15 -11.48
N PRO A 74 -1.33 -9.23 -12.28
CA PRO A 74 -0.99 -9.09 -13.70
C PRO A 74 0.46 -8.62 -13.93
N GLY A 75 1.05 -7.93 -12.96
CA GLY A 75 2.45 -7.48 -12.94
C GLY A 75 2.81 -6.94 -11.56
N ASN A 76 4.10 -6.68 -11.33
CA ASN A 76 4.60 -6.21 -10.02
C ASN A 76 4.64 -4.69 -9.89
N GLU A 77 4.68 -3.96 -11.01
CA GLU A 77 4.84 -2.51 -11.01
C GLU A 77 3.48 -1.81 -11.11
N PHE A 78 3.10 -1.11 -10.05
CA PHE A 78 1.88 -0.31 -10.01
C PHE A 78 2.14 1.16 -10.34
N ASN A 79 1.09 1.90 -10.69
CA ASN A 79 1.19 3.28 -11.11
C ASN A 79 0.68 4.28 -10.07
N ARG A 80 1.21 5.50 -10.15
CA ARG A 80 0.68 6.65 -9.43
C ARG A 80 -0.77 6.91 -9.84
N TYR A 81 -1.62 7.24 -8.87
CA TYR A 81 -3.04 7.54 -9.07
C TYR A 81 -3.89 6.35 -9.57
N GLY A 82 -3.30 5.16 -9.71
CA GLY A 82 -3.98 3.94 -10.18
C GLY A 82 -4.63 3.14 -9.06
N SER A 83 -5.16 3.77 -8.00
CA SER A 83 -5.78 3.06 -6.87
C SER A 83 -7.15 3.62 -6.55
N ALA A 84 -8.15 2.75 -6.40
CA ALA A 84 -9.50 3.14 -6.01
C ALA A 84 -10.14 2.12 -5.05
N LEU A 85 -10.91 2.60 -4.08
CA LEU A 85 -11.75 1.79 -3.21
C LEU A 85 -13.20 1.89 -3.68
N GLY A 86 -13.80 0.76 -4.03
CA GLY A 86 -15.19 0.65 -4.41
C GLY A 86 -16.14 0.78 -3.21
N PRO A 87 -17.42 1.12 -3.45
CA PRO A 87 -18.42 1.22 -2.38
C PRO A 87 -18.76 -0.13 -1.73
N ASP A 88 -18.40 -1.24 -2.35
CA ASP A 88 -18.55 -2.61 -1.84
C ASP A 88 -17.33 -3.09 -1.05
N GLY A 89 -16.34 -2.21 -0.82
CA GLY A 89 -15.10 -2.53 -0.12
C GLY A 89 -14.02 -3.16 -0.99
N ARG A 90 -14.30 -3.46 -2.27
CA ARG A 90 -13.29 -4.00 -3.18
C ARG A 90 -12.30 -2.94 -3.59
N MET A 91 -11.04 -3.34 -3.71
CA MET A 91 -9.97 -2.45 -4.12
C MET A 91 -9.59 -2.68 -5.56
N TYR A 92 -9.20 -1.62 -6.25
CA TYR A 92 -8.77 -1.67 -7.63
C TYR A 92 -7.41 -1.00 -7.75
N PHE A 93 -6.47 -1.70 -8.36
CA PHE A 93 -5.11 -1.22 -8.57
C PHE A 93 -4.70 -1.37 -10.03
N GLU A 94 -4.10 -0.34 -10.61
CA GLU A 94 -3.61 -0.30 -11.98
C GLU A 94 -2.07 -0.25 -11.99
N GLY A 95 -1.48 -1.11 -12.82
CA GLY A 95 -0.05 -1.18 -13.06
C GLY A 95 0.31 -1.18 -14.54
N THR A 96 1.59 -1.35 -14.83
CA THR A 96 2.13 -1.32 -16.19
C THR A 96 1.63 -2.47 -17.07
N GLU A 97 1.18 -3.56 -16.44
CA GLU A 97 0.71 -4.78 -17.11
C GLU A 97 -0.82 -5.00 -16.96
N GLY A 98 -1.55 -3.97 -16.51
CA GLY A 98 -3.01 -3.99 -16.41
C GLY A 98 -3.55 -3.68 -15.02
N GLY A 99 -4.86 -3.81 -14.87
CA GLY A 99 -5.58 -3.59 -13.61
C GLY A 99 -5.94 -4.88 -12.90
N VAL A 100 -5.98 -4.84 -11.56
CA VAL A 100 -6.40 -5.94 -10.70
C VAL A 100 -7.44 -5.46 -9.69
N MET A 101 -8.48 -6.28 -9.49
CA MET A 101 -9.34 -6.15 -8.32
C MET A 101 -8.74 -6.98 -7.20
N PHE A 102 -8.61 -6.40 -6.02
CA PHE A 102 -8.00 -6.99 -4.84
C PHE A 102 -8.99 -6.97 -3.67
N ASP A 103 -9.13 -8.11 -3.01
CA ASP A 103 -10.01 -8.36 -1.86
C ASP A 103 -9.19 -9.21 -0.86
N PRO A 104 -8.56 -8.59 0.15
CA PRO A 104 -7.63 -9.25 1.07
C PRO A 104 -8.29 -10.30 1.98
#